data_AF-A0A8J6Z4K7-F1
#
_entry.id   AF-A0A8J6Z4K7-F1
#
_cell.length_a   1.000
_cell.length_b   1.000
_cell.length_c   1.000
_cell.angle_alpha   90.00
_cell.angle_beta   90.00
_cell.angle_gamma   90.00
#
_symmetry.space_group_name_H-M   'P 1'
#
loop_
_entity.id
_entity.type
_entity.pdbx_description
1 polymer ?
#
loop_
_entity_poly.entity_id
_entity_poly.type
_entity_poly.pdbx_seq_one_letter_code
_entity_poly.pdbx_strand_id
1 'polypeptide(L)'
;MRKLVAAVLSLFVMAFATVCFAETYEMTYEAQNFTEPLKNDQALSETFTTPYGLLKIQARKLLNSRSENRLHFIVWLDDVRIEDAHLPKVDYGYTFRVFKNTSNGELFYSLESIERACLYGYSPVNKKLEIYVDSLNYAHEKDAYPYIVALKNGDLILAFEKGNKYRRYKFNWDAKKNWFGYADLGTGWTSIMRDKQ
;
A
#
# COMPACT_ATOMS: atom_id res chain seq x y z
N MET A 1 36.30 -42.59 6.64
CA MET A 1 34.86 -42.30 6.82
C MET A 1 34.55 -40.99 7.54
N ARG A 2 35.20 -40.64 8.67
CA ARG A 2 34.90 -39.37 9.42
C ARG A 2 35.08 -38.07 8.62
N LYS A 3 36.03 -38.00 7.67
CA LYS A 3 36.30 -36.80 6.87
C LYS A 3 35.27 -36.53 5.75
N LEU A 4 34.56 -37.57 5.30
CA LEU A 4 33.52 -37.45 4.26
C LEU A 4 32.18 -36.97 4.84
N VAL A 5 31.88 -37.32 6.09
CA VAL A 5 30.68 -36.86 6.80
C VAL A 5 30.74 -35.35 7.08
N ALA A 6 31.91 -34.82 7.42
CA ALA A 6 32.11 -33.39 7.65
C ALA A 6 31.90 -32.55 6.36
N ALA A 7 32.35 -33.06 5.21
CA ALA A 7 32.21 -32.37 3.92
C ALA A 7 30.74 -32.29 3.45
N VAL A 8 29.95 -33.33 3.69
CA VAL A 8 28.52 -33.36 3.36
C VAL A 8 27.71 -32.48 4.32
N LEU A 9 28.07 -32.44 5.62
CA LEU A 9 27.45 -31.51 6.58
C LEU A 9 27.74 -30.03 6.24
N SER A 10 28.96 -29.68 5.80
CA SER A 10 29.26 -28.32 5.36
C SER A 10 28.51 -27.91 4.08
N LEU A 11 28.20 -28.86 3.19
CA LEU A 11 27.33 -28.59 2.04
C LEU A 11 25.86 -28.38 2.45
N PHE A 12 25.37 -29.10 3.47
CA PHE A 12 24.02 -28.92 4.00
C PHE A 12 23.84 -27.61 4.80
N VAL A 13 24.88 -27.13 5.49
CA VAL A 13 24.83 -25.84 6.20
C VAL A 13 24.78 -24.65 5.22
N MET A 14 25.33 -24.78 4.01
CA MET A 14 25.18 -23.76 2.96
C MET A 14 23.83 -23.82 2.23
N ALA A 15 23.08 -24.92 2.32
CA ALA A 15 21.75 -25.05 1.72
C ALA A 15 20.63 -24.38 2.56
N PHE A 16 20.94 -23.97 3.81
CA PHE A 16 20.09 -23.11 4.63
C PHE A 16 20.60 -21.67 4.67
N ALA A 17 21.31 -21.22 3.63
CA ALA A 17 21.28 -19.81 3.28
C ALA A 17 19.79 -19.50 3.03
N THR A 18 19.16 -18.91 4.04
CA THR A 18 17.85 -18.30 3.97
C THR A 18 17.91 -17.38 2.77
N VAL A 19 17.38 -17.86 1.63
CA VAL A 19 17.03 -16.99 0.53
C VAL A 19 15.98 -16.09 1.14
N CYS A 20 16.40 -14.91 1.59
CA CYS A 20 15.49 -13.80 1.82
C CYS A 20 14.88 -13.52 0.45
N PHE A 21 13.82 -14.26 0.12
CA PHE A 21 12.95 -13.89 -0.97
C PHE A 21 12.46 -12.50 -0.63
N ALA A 22 12.93 -11.52 -1.40
CA ALA A 22 12.41 -10.17 -1.28
C ALA A 22 10.91 -10.29 -1.55
N GLU A 23 10.10 -9.77 -0.63
CA GLU A 23 8.67 -9.81 -0.81
C GLU A 23 8.28 -9.04 -2.07
N THR A 24 7.42 -9.65 -2.87
CA THR A 24 6.89 -9.03 -4.07
C THR A 24 5.42 -8.71 -3.89
N TYR A 25 5.01 -7.65 -4.55
CA TYR A 25 3.66 -7.11 -4.50
C TYR A 25 3.09 -7.05 -5.90
N GLU A 26 1.80 -7.34 -5.99
CA GLU A 26 1.02 -7.27 -7.22
C GLU A 26 -0.12 -6.29 -7.03
N MET A 27 -0.32 -5.35 -7.97
CA MET A 27 -1.51 -4.49 -7.94
C MET A 27 -2.70 -5.26 -8.51
N THR A 28 -3.68 -5.59 -7.64
CA THR A 28 -4.83 -6.41 -8.03
C THR A 28 -6.09 -5.60 -8.34
N TYR A 29 -6.09 -4.31 -8.00
CA TYR A 29 -7.22 -3.41 -8.25
C TYR A 29 -6.75 -1.95 -8.30
N GLU A 30 -7.37 -1.15 -9.16
CA GLU A 30 -7.21 0.30 -9.22
C GLU A 30 -8.52 0.99 -9.59
N ALA A 31 -8.86 2.05 -8.86
CA ALA A 31 -9.88 3.01 -9.20
C ALA A 31 -9.29 4.43 -9.18
N GLN A 32 -8.96 4.96 -10.36
CA GLN A 32 -8.33 6.27 -10.51
C GLN A 32 -9.34 7.39 -10.32
N ASN A 33 -8.97 8.40 -9.53
CA ASN A 33 -9.74 9.62 -9.30
C ASN A 33 -11.24 9.36 -9.04
N PHE A 34 -11.54 8.24 -8.38
CA PHE A 34 -12.86 7.62 -8.38
C PHE A 34 -13.92 8.51 -7.72
N THR A 35 -13.51 9.48 -6.90
CA THR A 35 -14.41 10.41 -6.22
C THR A 35 -14.89 11.56 -7.09
N GLU A 36 -14.21 11.87 -8.20
CA GLU A 36 -14.65 12.90 -9.14
C GLU A 36 -16.01 12.59 -9.77
N PRO A 37 -16.22 11.40 -10.37
CA PRO A 37 -17.50 11.07 -11.00
C PRO A 37 -18.63 10.74 -10.02
N LEU A 38 -18.33 10.51 -8.73
CA LEU A 38 -19.37 10.22 -7.74
C LEU A 38 -20.32 11.43 -7.61
N LYS A 39 -21.61 11.17 -7.82
CA LYS A 39 -22.69 12.09 -7.45
C LYS A 39 -22.90 12.05 -5.93
N ASN A 40 -23.65 13.01 -5.43
CA ASN A 40 -24.06 13.01 -4.04
C ASN A 40 -24.85 11.74 -3.69
N ASP A 41 -24.56 11.19 -2.51
CA ASP A 41 -25.06 9.92 -1.97
C ASP A 41 -24.73 8.67 -2.79
N GLN A 42 -23.80 8.78 -3.76
CA GLN A 42 -23.21 7.60 -4.41
C GLN A 42 -22.01 7.10 -3.63
N ALA A 43 -21.80 5.79 -3.71
CA ALA A 43 -20.69 5.09 -3.09
C ALA A 43 -19.98 4.18 -4.10
N LEU A 44 -18.66 4.16 -4.03
CA LEU A 44 -17.87 3.02 -4.51
C LEU A 44 -17.80 2.03 -3.35
N SER A 45 -18.11 0.75 -3.61
CA SER A 45 -17.99 -0.31 -2.61
C SER A 45 -17.36 -1.53 -3.24
N GLU A 46 -16.29 -2.02 -2.63
CA GLU A 46 -15.56 -3.19 -3.08
C GLU A 46 -15.39 -4.16 -1.91
N THR A 47 -15.31 -5.45 -2.22
CA THR A 47 -15.10 -6.51 -1.23
C THR A 47 -13.93 -7.36 -1.64
N PHE A 48 -13.02 -7.62 -0.70
CA PHE A 48 -11.78 -8.33 -0.93
C PHE A 48 -11.68 -9.51 0.03
N THR A 49 -11.32 -10.68 -0.50
CA THR A 49 -11.00 -11.85 0.33
C THR A 49 -9.60 -11.69 0.89
N THR A 50 -9.49 -11.67 2.23
CA THR A 50 -8.22 -11.60 2.95
C THR A 50 -7.99 -12.89 3.74
N PRO A 51 -6.76 -13.15 4.23
CA PRO A 51 -6.52 -14.22 5.20
C PRO A 51 -7.35 -14.12 6.50
N TYR A 52 -7.94 -12.95 6.78
CA TYR A 52 -8.64 -12.65 8.02
C TYR A 52 -10.17 -12.62 7.87
N GLY A 53 -10.70 -12.81 6.65
CA GLY A 53 -12.12 -12.67 6.34
C GLY A 53 -12.40 -11.80 5.12
N LEU A 54 -13.67 -11.52 4.88
CA LEU A 54 -14.12 -10.62 3.82
C LEU A 54 -13.99 -9.17 4.28
N LEU A 55 -13.07 -8.44 3.66
CA LEU A 55 -12.86 -7.03 3.94
C LEU A 55 -13.61 -6.18 2.90
N LYS A 56 -14.63 -5.46 3.35
CA LYS A 56 -15.42 -4.55 2.52
C LYS A 56 -14.97 -3.12 2.75
N ILE A 57 -14.67 -2.40 1.68
CA ILE A 57 -14.35 -0.98 1.69
C ILE A 57 -15.47 -0.23 0.99
N GLN A 58 -15.94 0.85 1.60
CA GLN A 58 -16.90 1.76 0.98
C GLN A 58 -16.41 3.20 1.11
N ALA A 59 -16.41 3.91 -0.01
CA ALA A 59 -16.17 5.35 -0.06
C ALA A 59 -17.39 6.03 -0.68
N ARG A 60 -18.07 6.89 0.07
CA ARG A 60 -19.30 7.56 -0.35
C ARG A 60 -19.18 9.08 -0.28
N LYS A 61 -19.79 9.77 -1.24
CA LYS A 61 -19.87 11.24 -1.27
C LYS A 61 -21.16 11.69 -0.59
N LEU A 62 -21.05 12.45 0.49
CA LEU A 62 -22.21 12.87 1.28
C LEU A 62 -22.93 14.07 0.63
N LEU A 63 -24.26 13.99 0.48
CA LEU A 63 -25.10 15.07 -0.08
C LEU A 63 -25.08 16.38 0.73
N ASN A 64 -25.08 16.28 2.06
CA ASN A 64 -25.28 17.42 2.97
C ASN A 64 -24.09 17.70 3.90
N SER A 65 -22.87 17.32 3.52
CA SER A 65 -21.68 17.68 4.29
C SER A 65 -21.40 19.19 4.16
N ARG A 66 -21.55 19.90 5.29
CA ARG A 66 -21.25 21.34 5.45
C ARG A 66 -19.74 21.63 5.53
N SER A 67 -18.89 20.61 5.59
CA SER A 67 -17.45 20.74 5.76
C SER A 67 -16.69 20.26 4.53
N GLU A 68 -15.37 20.52 4.53
CA GLU A 68 -14.43 19.94 3.58
C GLU A 68 -14.45 18.41 3.60
N ASN A 69 -15.02 17.77 4.61
CA ASN A 69 -15.10 16.32 4.76
C ASN A 69 -16.29 15.71 4.00
N ARG A 70 -16.22 15.73 2.67
CA ARG A 70 -17.32 15.26 1.81
C ARG A 70 -17.26 13.77 1.48
N LEU A 71 -16.12 13.12 1.71
CA LEU A 71 -15.97 11.69 1.47
C LEU A 71 -15.99 10.94 2.80
N HIS A 72 -16.88 9.96 2.91
CA HIS A 72 -16.97 9.07 4.06
C HIS A 72 -16.44 7.69 3.67
N PHE A 73 -15.40 7.26 4.39
CA PHE A 73 -14.68 6.02 4.17
C PHE A 73 -14.98 5.06 5.31
N ILE A 74 -15.53 3.90 4.97
CA ILE A 74 -15.96 2.89 5.94
C ILE A 74 -15.36 1.56 5.55
N VAL A 75 -14.88 0.82 6.55
CA VAL A 75 -14.35 -0.53 6.35
C VAL A 75 -15.02 -1.51 7.30
N TRP A 76 -15.38 -2.68 6.77
CA TRP A 76 -15.90 -3.81 7.52
C TRP A 76 -15.04 -5.04 7.29
N LEU A 77 -14.95 -5.89 8.31
CA LEU A 77 -14.40 -7.24 8.24
C LEU A 77 -15.46 -8.21 8.76
N ASP A 78 -15.92 -9.15 7.92
CA ASP A 78 -16.99 -10.12 8.25
C ASP A 78 -18.17 -9.46 8.98
N ASP A 79 -18.71 -8.39 8.37
CA ASP A 79 -19.82 -7.56 8.88
C ASP A 79 -19.53 -6.69 10.12
N VAL A 80 -18.36 -6.81 10.74
CA VAL A 80 -17.92 -5.93 11.82
C VAL A 80 -17.27 -4.68 11.24
N ARG A 81 -17.80 -3.50 11.56
CA ARG A 81 -17.19 -2.23 11.15
C ARG A 81 -15.89 -2.00 11.93
N ILE A 82 -14.79 -1.84 11.22
CA ILE A 82 -13.44 -1.67 11.79
C ILE A 82 -12.81 -0.30 11.52
N GLU A 83 -13.38 0.49 10.60
CA GLU A 83 -12.98 1.88 10.34
C GLU A 83 -14.20 2.71 9.92
N ASP A 84 -14.23 3.97 10.36
CA ASP A 84 -15.25 4.98 10.07
C ASP A 84 -14.58 6.35 10.08
N ALA A 85 -14.13 6.77 8.89
CA ALA A 85 -13.34 7.96 8.71
C ALA A 85 -13.98 8.91 7.70
N HIS A 86 -13.66 10.19 7.84
CA HIS A 86 -14.02 11.21 6.88
C HIS A 86 -12.77 11.81 6.28
N LEU A 87 -12.78 11.95 4.96
CA LEU A 87 -11.65 12.46 4.19
C LEU A 87 -11.97 13.83 3.61
N PRO A 88 -10.99 14.74 3.61
CA PRO A 88 -11.17 16.07 3.07
C PRO A 88 -11.42 16.00 1.56
N LYS A 89 -12.05 17.04 1.04
CA LYS A 89 -12.17 17.27 -0.39
C LYS A 89 -10.78 17.60 -0.90
N VAL A 90 -10.38 16.92 -1.96
CA VAL A 90 -9.14 17.16 -2.68
C VAL A 90 -9.47 17.47 -4.13
N ASP A 91 -8.62 18.26 -4.76
CA ASP A 91 -8.68 18.48 -6.20
C ASP A 91 -8.29 17.18 -6.91
N TYR A 92 -8.93 16.94 -8.06
CA TYR A 92 -8.75 15.73 -8.88
C TYR A 92 -9.19 14.40 -8.23
N GLY A 93 -9.78 14.47 -7.03
CA GLY A 93 -10.30 13.31 -6.32
C GLY A 93 -9.23 12.37 -5.79
N TYR A 94 -9.68 11.22 -5.29
CA TYR A 94 -8.82 10.18 -4.74
C TYR A 94 -8.63 9.04 -5.72
N THR A 95 -7.42 8.49 -5.76
CA THR A 95 -7.13 7.20 -6.39
C THR A 95 -7.03 6.13 -5.31
N PHE A 96 -7.68 4.99 -5.54
CA PHE A 96 -7.64 3.83 -4.67
C PHE A 96 -6.96 2.65 -5.36
N ARG A 97 -6.04 1.97 -4.67
CA ARG A 97 -5.34 0.78 -5.19
C ARG A 97 -5.29 -0.32 -4.15
N VAL A 98 -5.23 -1.56 -4.62
CA VAL A 98 -5.01 -2.73 -3.77
C VAL A 98 -3.76 -3.46 -4.21
N PHE A 99 -2.86 -3.69 -3.26
CA PHE A 99 -1.63 -4.45 -3.45
C PHE A 99 -1.70 -5.74 -2.67
N LYS A 100 -1.48 -6.87 -3.36
CA LYS A 100 -1.37 -8.17 -2.75
C LYS A 100 0.09 -8.52 -2.54
N ASN A 101 0.46 -8.85 -1.31
CA ASN A 101 1.73 -9.51 -1.03
C ASN A 101 1.65 -10.94 -1.55
N THR A 102 2.53 -11.28 -2.49
CA THR A 102 2.49 -12.57 -3.17
C THR A 102 2.91 -13.72 -2.28
N SER A 103 3.65 -13.44 -1.20
CA SER A 103 4.20 -14.46 -0.32
C SER A 103 3.19 -15.01 0.69
N ASN A 104 2.30 -14.16 1.20
CA ASN A 104 1.38 -14.50 2.28
C ASN A 104 -0.10 -14.17 1.99
N GLY A 105 -0.38 -13.54 0.84
CA GLY A 105 -1.72 -13.17 0.42
C GLY A 105 -2.32 -11.97 1.17
N GLU A 106 -1.55 -11.28 2.01
CA GLU A 106 -2.00 -10.06 2.67
C GLU A 106 -2.30 -8.97 1.63
N LEU A 107 -3.34 -8.19 1.92
CA LEU A 107 -3.76 -7.08 1.09
C LEU A 107 -3.44 -5.76 1.80
N PHE A 108 -2.85 -4.85 1.04
CA PHE A 108 -2.61 -3.48 1.42
C PHE A 108 -3.40 -2.55 0.51
N TYR A 109 -3.90 -1.45 1.06
CA TYR A 109 -4.85 -0.56 0.41
C TYR A 109 -4.24 0.82 0.35
N SER A 110 -3.98 1.35 -0.85
CA SER A 110 -3.51 2.72 -1.01
C SER A 110 -4.67 3.65 -1.29
N LEU A 111 -4.66 4.80 -0.61
CA LEU A 111 -5.56 5.91 -0.88
C LEU A 111 -4.73 7.17 -1.08
N GLU A 112 -4.85 7.74 -2.27
CA GLU A 112 -3.94 8.76 -2.77
C GLU A 112 -4.71 9.97 -3.30
N SER A 113 -4.21 11.16 -2.98
CA SER A 113 -4.58 12.41 -3.62
C SER A 113 -3.32 13.08 -4.17
N ILE A 114 -3.48 14.23 -4.81
CA ILE A 114 -2.35 15.05 -5.25
C ILE A 114 -1.42 15.50 -4.11
N GLU A 115 -1.89 15.51 -2.86
CA GLU A 115 -1.14 16.01 -1.70
C GLU A 115 -0.60 14.91 -0.80
N ARG A 116 -1.23 13.72 -0.78
CA ARG A 116 -0.92 12.68 0.19
C ARG A 116 -1.22 11.30 -0.34
N ALA A 117 -0.33 10.35 -0.06
CA ALA A 117 -0.55 8.93 -0.30
C ALA A 117 -0.40 8.17 1.02
N CYS A 118 -1.42 7.38 1.37
CA CYS A 118 -1.41 6.53 2.55
C CYS A 118 -1.59 5.07 2.14
N LEU A 119 -0.75 4.18 2.66
CA LEU A 119 -0.92 2.74 2.57
C LEU A 119 -1.47 2.20 3.88
N TYR A 120 -2.62 1.56 3.78
CA TYR A 120 -3.32 0.93 4.88
C TYR A 120 -3.18 -0.59 4.81
N GLY A 121 -3.33 -1.26 5.94
CA GLY A 121 -3.58 -2.70 5.97
C GLY A 121 -4.20 -3.12 7.28
N TYR A 122 -4.83 -4.29 7.30
CA TYR A 122 -5.44 -4.80 8.52
C TYR A 122 -4.37 -5.33 9.47
N SER A 123 -4.43 -4.90 10.73
CA SER A 123 -3.57 -5.42 11.80
C SER A 123 -4.35 -6.46 12.60
N PRO A 124 -4.04 -7.76 12.50
CA PRO A 124 -4.75 -8.79 13.27
C PRO A 124 -4.52 -8.66 14.78
N VAL A 125 -3.40 -8.05 15.19
CA VAL A 125 -3.07 -7.77 16.59
C VAL A 125 -3.97 -6.67 17.15
N ASN A 126 -4.09 -5.55 16.42
CA ASN A 126 -4.85 -4.38 16.87
C ASN A 126 -6.33 -4.41 16.44
N LYS A 127 -6.71 -5.40 15.61
CA LYS A 127 -8.06 -5.63 15.09
C LYS A 127 -8.68 -4.40 14.41
N LYS A 128 -7.86 -3.64 13.69
CA LYS A 128 -8.25 -2.42 12.98
C LYS A 128 -7.43 -2.25 11.72
N LEU A 129 -7.86 -1.32 10.87
CA LEU A 129 -7.05 -0.84 9.76
C LEU A 129 -5.97 0.10 10.30
N GLU A 130 -4.71 -0.15 9.95
CA GLU A 130 -3.58 0.69 10.33
C GLU A 130 -2.97 1.37 9.13
N ILE A 131 -2.48 2.60 9.33
CA ILE A 131 -1.68 3.33 8.34
C ILE A 131 -0.24 2.85 8.50
N TYR A 132 0.22 2.07 7.55
CA TYR A 132 1.61 1.58 7.52
C TYR A 132 2.57 2.56 6.86
N VAL A 133 2.10 3.25 5.81
CA VAL A 133 2.87 4.27 5.09
C VAL A 133 2.02 5.53 4.98
N ASP A 134 2.62 6.67 5.28
CA ASP A 134 2.03 7.98 5.06
C ASP A 134 3.11 8.86 4.41
N SER A 135 2.84 9.36 3.21
CA SER A 135 3.80 10.12 2.41
C SER A 135 4.33 11.36 3.14
N LEU A 136 3.58 11.92 4.08
CA LEU A 136 4.01 13.08 4.86
C LEU A 136 5.24 12.79 5.76
N ASN A 137 5.50 11.53 6.07
CA ASN A 137 6.61 11.10 6.93
C ASN A 137 7.94 10.90 6.18
N TYR A 138 7.97 11.18 4.87
CA TYR A 138 9.14 10.96 4.02
C TYR A 138 9.63 12.28 3.47
N ALA A 139 10.95 12.45 3.35
CA ALA A 139 11.52 13.67 2.79
C ALA A 139 11.20 13.77 1.29
N HIS A 140 10.65 14.90 0.84
CA HIS A 140 10.31 15.11 -0.56
C HIS A 140 10.39 16.59 -0.92
N GLU A 141 10.37 16.87 -2.22
CA GLU A 141 10.26 18.24 -2.70
C GLU A 141 8.88 18.79 -2.37
N LYS A 142 8.80 20.06 -1.94
CA LYS A 142 7.52 20.74 -1.72
C LYS A 142 6.64 20.60 -2.96
N ASP A 143 5.35 20.31 -2.81
CA ASP A 143 4.36 20.13 -3.88
C ASP A 143 4.65 18.97 -4.85
N ALA A 144 5.47 17.98 -4.45
CA ALA A 144 5.63 16.77 -5.23
C ALA A 144 4.43 15.85 -5.06
N TYR A 145 3.94 15.30 -6.17
CA TYR A 145 2.83 14.36 -6.18
C TYR A 145 3.29 13.00 -5.65
N PRO A 146 2.69 12.49 -4.55
CA PRO A 146 3.04 11.19 -4.00
C PRO A 146 2.25 10.08 -4.70
N TYR A 147 2.90 8.95 -4.97
CA TYR A 147 2.28 7.75 -5.54
C TYR A 147 2.78 6.51 -4.82
N ILE A 148 1.87 5.58 -4.50
CA ILE A 148 2.27 4.25 -4.04
C ILE A 148 1.95 3.26 -5.15
N VAL A 149 2.94 2.50 -5.57
CA VAL A 149 2.80 1.56 -6.69
C VAL A 149 3.56 0.26 -6.45
N ALA A 150 3.06 -0.82 -7.03
CA ALA A 150 3.85 -2.01 -7.29
C ALA A 150 4.53 -1.87 -8.67
N LEU A 151 5.84 -2.06 -8.73
CA LEU A 151 6.63 -2.08 -9.96
C LEU A 151 6.57 -3.45 -10.63
N LYS A 152 6.87 -3.53 -11.92
CA LYS A 152 6.89 -4.79 -12.69
C LYS A 152 7.78 -5.89 -12.10
N ASN A 153 8.82 -5.52 -11.35
CA ASN A 153 9.70 -6.46 -10.66
C ASN A 153 9.15 -6.92 -9.29
N GLY A 154 7.95 -6.46 -8.91
CA GLY A 154 7.29 -6.77 -7.64
C GLY A 154 7.60 -5.81 -6.51
N ASP A 155 8.43 -4.78 -6.70
CA ASP A 155 8.76 -3.86 -5.61
C ASP A 155 7.61 -2.90 -5.29
N LEU A 156 7.30 -2.73 -4.00
CA LEU A 156 6.37 -1.70 -3.54
C LEU A 156 7.12 -0.40 -3.26
N ILE A 157 6.73 0.66 -3.96
CA ILE A 157 7.43 1.94 -3.97
C ILE A 157 6.48 3.08 -3.57
N LEU A 158 6.92 3.96 -2.67
CA LEU A 158 6.42 5.34 -2.59
C LEU A 158 7.31 6.23 -3.46
N ALA A 159 6.73 6.86 -4.47
CA ALA A 159 7.39 7.80 -5.34
C ALA A 159 6.86 9.21 -5.12
N PHE A 160 7.73 10.21 -5.26
CA PHE A 160 7.39 11.62 -5.29
C PHE A 160 7.82 12.21 -6.62
N GLU A 161 6.90 12.88 -7.33
CA GLU A 161 7.18 13.48 -8.64
C GLU A 161 6.90 14.98 -8.67
N LYS A 162 7.88 15.77 -9.11
CA LYS A 162 7.73 17.19 -9.39
C LYS A 162 8.58 17.61 -10.59
N GLY A 163 7.95 17.77 -11.76
CA GLY A 163 8.67 18.04 -13.00
C GLY A 163 9.69 16.93 -13.28
N ASN A 164 10.98 17.28 -13.35
CA ASN A 164 12.08 16.32 -13.53
C ASN A 164 12.74 15.87 -12.22
N LYS A 165 12.17 16.25 -11.06
CA LYS A 165 12.65 15.80 -9.75
C LYS A 165 11.82 14.61 -9.30
N TYR A 166 12.49 13.48 -9.11
CA TYR A 166 11.89 12.23 -8.69
C TYR A 166 12.62 11.69 -7.49
N ARG A 167 11.89 11.23 -6.48
CA ARG A 167 12.43 10.52 -5.32
C ARG A 167 11.62 9.26 -5.06
N ARG A 168 12.27 8.18 -4.67
CA ARG A 168 11.61 6.88 -4.45
C ARG A 168 12.04 6.25 -3.13
N TYR A 169 11.11 5.58 -2.48
CA TYR A 169 11.33 4.78 -1.29
C TYR A 169 10.81 3.38 -1.56
N LYS A 170 11.65 2.36 -1.34
CA LYS A 170 11.26 0.95 -1.45
C LYS A 170 10.84 0.42 -0.10
N PHE A 171 9.67 -0.22 -0.05
CA PHE A 171 9.18 -0.88 1.15
C PHE A 171 9.46 -2.38 1.12
N ASN A 172 9.76 -2.92 2.28
CA ASN A 172 9.85 -4.35 2.52
C ASN A 172 9.10 -4.65 3.81
N TRP A 173 8.19 -5.61 3.79
CA TRP A 173 7.52 -6.06 5.01
C TRP A 173 8.52 -6.73 5.96
N ASP A 174 8.38 -6.41 7.24
CA ASP A 174 9.04 -7.11 8.33
C ASP A 174 7.98 -7.92 9.09
N ALA A 175 7.81 -9.19 8.70
CA ALA A 175 6.85 -10.10 9.32
C ALA A 175 7.06 -10.26 10.84
N LYS A 176 8.27 -10.03 11.36
CA LYS A 176 8.54 -10.11 12.81
C LYS A 176 7.97 -8.90 13.56
N LYS A 177 7.86 -7.76 12.87
CA LYS A 177 7.32 -6.51 13.45
C LYS A 177 5.90 -6.21 13.01
N ASN A 178 5.37 -6.95 12.03
CA ASN A 178 4.09 -6.66 11.39
C ASN A 178 4.05 -5.19 10.89
N TRP A 179 5.13 -4.77 10.24
CA TRP A 179 5.33 -3.39 9.80
C TRP A 179 6.23 -3.32 8.57
N PHE A 180 6.19 -2.22 7.82
CA PHE A 180 7.12 -2.01 6.71
C PHE A 180 8.42 -1.35 7.17
N GLY A 181 9.55 -1.99 6.83
CA GLY A 181 10.82 -1.28 6.69
C GLY A 181 10.89 -0.55 5.35
N TYR A 182 11.79 0.42 5.23
CA TYR A 182 12.01 1.11 3.95
C TYR A 182 13.49 1.40 3.66
N ALA A 183 13.79 1.55 2.38
CA ALA A 183 15.07 2.06 1.87
C ALA A 183 14.82 3.31 1.03
N ASP A 184 15.53 4.40 1.32
CA ASP A 184 15.56 5.59 0.46
C ASP A 184 16.42 5.29 -0.77
N LEU A 185 15.80 5.30 -1.95
CA LEU A 185 16.48 5.07 -3.23
C LEU A 185 17.06 6.36 -3.83
N GLY A 186 16.87 7.49 -3.15
CA GLY A 186 17.37 8.80 -3.55
C GLY A 186 16.66 9.36 -4.79
N THR A 187 17.40 10.22 -5.49
CA THR A 187 16.91 10.98 -6.66
C THR A 187 17.49 10.46 -7.97
N GLY A 188 17.01 10.99 -9.11
CA GLY A 188 17.54 10.66 -10.45
C GLY A 188 16.79 9.55 -11.18
N TRP A 189 15.66 9.12 -10.61
CA TRP A 189 14.73 8.20 -11.25
C TRP A 189 13.93 8.87 -12.37
N THR A 190 13.28 8.10 -13.22
CA THR A 190 12.27 8.61 -14.16
C THR A 190 10.89 8.63 -13.50
N SER A 191 9.86 9.08 -14.21
CA SER A 191 8.48 8.94 -13.73
C SER A 191 8.12 7.48 -13.47
N ILE A 192 7.58 7.22 -12.28
CA ILE A 192 7.08 5.95 -11.77
C ILE A 192 5.95 5.39 -12.63
N MET A 193 5.21 6.25 -13.33
CA MET A 193 4.10 5.84 -14.20
C MET A 193 4.53 4.95 -15.36
N ARG A 194 5.82 4.98 -15.74
CA ARG A 194 6.37 4.11 -16.79
C ARG A 194 6.75 2.71 -16.27
N ASP A 195 7.03 2.62 -14.97
CA ASP A 195 7.58 1.43 -14.31
C ASP A 195 6.51 0.63 -13.55
N LYS A 196 5.37 1.29 -13.26
CA LYS A 196 4.20 0.70 -12.62
C LYS A 196 3.71 -0.53 -13.43
N GLN A 197 3.24 -1.55 -12.69
CA GLN A 197 2.52 -2.70 -13.24
C GLN A 197 1.26 -2.28 -14.02
#